data_AF-A0A8S9ZC74-F1
#
_entry.id   AF-A0A8S9ZC74-F1
#
_cell.length_a   1.000
_cell.length_b   1.000
_cell.length_c   1.000
_cell.angle_alpha   90.00
_cell.angle_beta   90.00
_cell.angle_gamma   90.00
#
_symmetry.space_group_name_H-M   'P 1'
#
loop_
_entity.id
_entity.type
_entity.pdbx_description
1 polymer ?
#
loop_
_entity_poly.entity_id
_entity_poly.type
_entity_poly.pdbx_seq_one_letter_code
_entity_poly.pdbx_strand_id
1 'polypeptide(L)'
;MVYRGIHTHSAFLSLLLHRHLCSKHTFIFQDAKVGSPSKPSLHLVNLVSHASISPTQPNTDTVLQTELDRLHRELVDRERITESALKRQAEVLEVVTADFEKQLDEAKAQFLSASRELIASREECSSLRTKLEMSTADLQKEICGLRAKMAEEDAKNKEKITCFRNRVSDLNATLEKEKGKTSATVMEQAVALRKMEEKLRLTERQLLDYQSSVLSSAETCAREQAAELNSICGVSDADGDTATLLAQLKDQEESLRVQREQVTELQQKHDAALVAQQASDDKAQQLEDDLIKLRTELLASGHKQEELTRALQSAHQVRDQLVNEITALLDELPPAGELSSVEDLTQGLRVRIDQLSRHVTEAENNRSILESRVTQLEVERDALEREIVLLKASAPITLIDADATFLSEQITEARNKVAQLEASTAAALSSLESKSMELRSVQDQLDQTLAEHAQLQHSHNEAIEILEAEKRQLLERIKVLESGANLCASSAAGDQLSRRMDEKAGADSQVAFLNSIIVDLHKKNAELEERVRSMLVGSDGNPGRRSATAPVHRPPRRWCDNCLVFDSHETENCPVGQETITSNGFKQPKRRISRQKREPSERLYCDVCEVFDKHSTENCTNTETY
;
A
#
# COMPACT_ATOMS: atom_id res chain seq x y z
N MET A 1 -19.45 -31.82 -9.63
CA MET A 1 -19.70 -32.62 -10.86
C MET A 1 -18.71 -32.26 -11.98
N VAL A 2 -17.42 -32.08 -11.68
CA VAL A 2 -16.40 -31.70 -12.69
C VAL A 2 -15.11 -32.44 -12.33
N TYR A 3 -15.05 -33.76 -12.50
CA TYR A 3 -13.80 -34.55 -12.48
C TYR A 3 -14.03 -35.92 -13.16
N ARG A 4 -14.72 -35.92 -14.31
CA ARG A 4 -14.88 -37.10 -15.18
C ARG A 4 -14.36 -36.89 -16.62
N GLY A 5 -13.71 -35.76 -16.90
CA GLY A 5 -13.30 -35.38 -18.26
C GLY A 5 -11.83 -35.63 -18.63
N ILE A 6 -10.98 -36.12 -17.71
CA ILE A 6 -9.53 -36.24 -17.97
C ILE A 6 -9.12 -37.68 -18.36
N HIS A 7 -10.00 -38.67 -18.17
CA HIS A 7 -9.72 -40.06 -18.54
C HIS A 7 -10.12 -40.47 -19.97
N THR A 8 -10.87 -39.63 -20.69
CA THR A 8 -11.30 -39.94 -22.06
C THR A 8 -10.25 -39.54 -23.12
N HIS A 9 -9.43 -38.51 -22.86
CA HIS A 9 -8.39 -38.07 -23.78
C HIS A 9 -7.16 -39.02 -23.84
N SER A 10 -6.82 -39.71 -22.75
CA SER A 10 -5.70 -40.68 -22.74
C SER A 10 -6.05 -41.99 -23.47
N ALA A 11 -7.33 -42.34 -23.55
CA ALA A 11 -7.81 -43.50 -24.30
C ALA A 11 -7.83 -43.22 -25.81
N PHE A 12 -8.18 -42.00 -26.22
CA PHE A 12 -8.25 -41.60 -27.63
C PHE A 12 -6.88 -41.49 -28.29
N LEU A 13 -5.87 -40.98 -27.56
CA LEU A 13 -4.47 -40.96 -28.03
C LEU A 13 -3.84 -42.37 -28.09
N SER A 14 -4.25 -43.30 -27.22
CA SER A 14 -3.78 -44.70 -27.29
C SER A 14 -4.40 -45.45 -28.47
N LEU A 15 -5.65 -45.14 -28.86
CA LEU A 15 -6.31 -45.71 -30.03
C LEU A 15 -5.78 -45.16 -31.36
N LEU A 16 -5.38 -43.88 -31.42
CA LEU A 16 -4.74 -43.31 -32.62
C LEU A 16 -3.32 -43.84 -32.86
N LEU A 17 -2.52 -44.05 -31.79
CA LEU A 17 -1.19 -44.67 -31.91
C LEU A 17 -1.27 -46.15 -32.29
N HIS A 18 -2.30 -46.89 -31.84
CA HIS A 18 -2.54 -48.26 -32.29
C HIS A 18 -2.98 -48.33 -33.76
N ARG A 19 -3.71 -47.32 -34.25
CA ARG A 19 -4.17 -47.26 -35.65
C ARG A 19 -3.06 -46.86 -36.62
N HIS A 20 -2.08 -46.07 -36.19
CA HIS A 20 -0.91 -45.74 -37.00
C HIS A 20 0.17 -46.84 -37.06
N LEU A 21 0.23 -47.73 -36.06
CA LEU A 21 1.14 -48.88 -36.05
C LEU A 21 0.59 -50.10 -36.83
N CYS A 22 -0.70 -50.13 -37.17
CA CYS A 22 -1.32 -51.22 -37.92
C CYS A 22 -1.45 -50.96 -39.44
N SER A 23 -0.90 -49.85 -39.97
CA SER A 23 -1.05 -49.46 -41.39
C SER A 23 0.26 -49.45 -42.19
N LYS A 24 1.31 -50.10 -41.68
CA LYS A 24 2.56 -50.32 -42.43
C LYS A 24 2.96 -51.79 -42.38
N HIS A 25 2.20 -52.64 -43.08
CA HIS A 25 2.69 -53.92 -43.55
C HIS A 25 1.86 -54.39 -44.76
N THR A 26 1.77 -53.53 -45.78
CA THR A 26 1.37 -53.98 -47.11
C THR A 26 2.66 -54.37 -47.84
N PHE A 27 3.10 -55.60 -47.60
CA PHE A 27 4.13 -56.21 -48.44
C PHE A 27 3.53 -56.35 -49.84
N ILE A 28 4.09 -55.60 -50.79
CA ILE A 28 3.84 -55.77 -52.21
C ILE A 28 4.38 -57.14 -52.58
N PHE A 29 3.50 -58.15 -52.66
CA PHE A 29 3.77 -59.32 -53.48
C PHE A 29 3.70 -58.83 -54.92
N GLN A 30 4.86 -58.47 -55.49
CA GLN A 30 5.01 -58.52 -56.93
C GLN A 30 4.84 -59.98 -57.32
N ASP A 31 3.73 -60.28 -58.01
CA ASP A 31 3.52 -61.53 -58.71
C ASP A 31 4.70 -61.74 -59.67
N ALA A 32 5.74 -62.42 -59.19
CA ALA A 32 6.68 -63.10 -60.04
C ALA A 32 5.85 -64.16 -60.76
N LYS A 33 5.52 -63.86 -62.01
CA LYS A 33 4.97 -64.76 -63.01
C LYS A 33 5.92 -65.96 -63.12
N VAL A 34 5.78 -66.94 -62.24
CA VAL A 34 6.38 -68.25 -62.40
C VAL A 34 5.64 -68.87 -63.57
N GLY A 35 6.28 -68.80 -64.74
CA GLY A 35 5.83 -69.46 -65.94
C GLY A 35 5.48 -70.90 -65.58
N SER A 36 4.21 -71.25 -65.79
CA SER A 36 3.74 -72.62 -65.75
C SER A 36 4.74 -73.48 -66.54
N PRO A 37 5.14 -74.67 -66.07
CA PRO A 37 5.77 -75.62 -66.97
C PRO A 37 4.70 -75.98 -67.99
N SER A 38 4.82 -75.38 -69.17
CA SER A 38 4.14 -75.78 -70.39
C SER A 38 4.27 -77.29 -70.49
N LYS A 39 3.11 -77.97 -70.42
CA LYS A 39 2.95 -79.39 -70.73
C LYS A 39 3.82 -79.71 -71.96
N PRO A 40 4.73 -80.69 -71.93
CA PRO A 40 5.22 -81.23 -73.18
C PRO A 40 4.03 -81.96 -73.81
N SER A 41 3.38 -81.32 -74.78
CA SER A 41 2.55 -82.02 -75.75
C SER A 41 3.48 -83.03 -76.42
N LEU A 42 3.31 -84.32 -76.10
CA LEU A 42 3.84 -85.39 -76.91
C LEU A 42 3.11 -85.33 -78.25
N HIS A 43 3.65 -84.52 -79.16
CA HIS A 43 3.34 -84.62 -80.57
C HIS A 43 3.88 -85.98 -81.02
N LEU A 44 2.97 -86.94 -81.17
CA LEU A 44 3.20 -88.21 -81.83
C LEU A 44 3.54 -87.89 -83.29
N VAL A 45 4.83 -87.77 -83.59
CA VAL A 45 5.31 -87.66 -84.97
C VAL A 45 5.28 -89.06 -85.57
N ASN A 46 4.27 -89.29 -86.41
CA ASN A 46 4.24 -90.37 -87.38
C ASN A 46 5.52 -90.34 -88.23
N LEU A 47 6.44 -91.26 -88.00
CA LEU A 47 7.37 -91.71 -89.03
C LEU A 47 6.93 -93.11 -89.48
N VAL A 48 6.00 -93.13 -90.43
CA VAL A 48 5.88 -94.25 -91.37
C VAL A 48 7.02 -94.05 -92.38
N SER A 49 7.95 -94.98 -92.41
CA SER A 49 8.92 -95.09 -93.49
C SER A 49 9.02 -96.55 -93.89
N HIS A 50 8.57 -96.78 -95.12
CA HIS A 50 8.52 -98.04 -95.82
C HIS A 50 9.89 -98.69 -95.91
N ALA A 51 10.00 -99.95 -95.49
CA ALA A 51 11.05 -100.86 -95.95
C ALA A 51 10.42 -102.21 -96.26
N SER A 52 10.44 -102.53 -97.56
CA SER A 52 9.90 -103.72 -98.20
C SER A 52 10.54 -105.00 -97.67
N ILE A 53 9.71 -106.03 -97.50
CA ILE A 53 10.10 -107.39 -97.09
C ILE A 53 10.86 -108.08 -98.23
N SER A 54 11.94 -108.80 -97.90
CA SER A 54 12.27 -110.09 -98.53
C SER A 54 13.10 -110.96 -97.58
N PRO A 55 12.94 -112.30 -97.64
CA PRO A 55 13.01 -113.16 -96.47
C PRO A 55 14.35 -113.88 -96.35
N THR A 56 14.99 -113.77 -95.19
CA THR A 56 16.05 -114.69 -94.78
C THR A 56 16.16 -114.66 -93.27
N GLN A 57 15.78 -115.76 -92.61
CA GLN A 57 16.15 -116.00 -91.21
C GLN A 57 17.69 -116.12 -91.12
N PRO A 58 18.29 -115.40 -90.16
CA PRO A 58 18.61 -116.06 -88.89
C PRO A 58 18.22 -115.21 -87.65
N ASN A 59 17.78 -115.92 -86.60
CA ASN A 59 17.61 -115.48 -85.20
C ASN A 59 16.96 -114.11 -84.92
N THR A 60 15.63 -114.09 -84.97
CA THR A 60 14.79 -113.01 -84.43
C THR A 60 15.06 -112.70 -82.95
N ASP A 61 15.51 -113.70 -82.18
CA ASP A 61 15.75 -113.57 -80.73
C ASP A 61 16.96 -112.68 -80.41
N THR A 62 18.02 -112.69 -81.23
CA THR A 62 19.21 -111.88 -80.97
C THR A 62 18.99 -110.40 -81.27
N VAL A 63 18.19 -110.06 -82.29
CA VAL A 63 17.86 -108.66 -82.62
C VAL A 63 16.94 -108.06 -81.55
N LEU A 64 15.94 -108.83 -81.09
CA LEU A 64 15.08 -108.44 -79.98
C LEU A 64 15.86 -108.28 -78.67
N GLN A 65 16.82 -109.17 -78.39
CA GLN A 65 17.68 -109.07 -77.21
C GLN A 65 18.56 -107.80 -77.25
N THR A 66 19.17 -107.49 -78.39
CA THR A 66 19.98 -106.26 -78.52
C THR A 66 19.16 -104.98 -78.37
N GLU A 67 17.91 -105.00 -78.81
CA GLU A 67 17.00 -103.85 -78.68
C GLU A 67 16.48 -103.71 -77.25
N LEU A 68 16.19 -104.82 -76.57
CA LEU A 68 15.92 -104.84 -75.13
C LEU A 68 17.10 -104.28 -74.33
N ASP A 69 18.34 -104.69 -74.63
CA ASP A 69 19.54 -104.19 -73.95
C ASP A 69 19.81 -102.70 -74.24
N ARG A 70 19.39 -102.20 -75.42
CA ARG A 70 19.41 -100.76 -75.75
C ARG A 70 18.39 -99.99 -74.91
N LEU A 71 17.15 -100.47 -74.84
CA LEU A 71 16.07 -99.85 -74.06
C LEU A 71 16.36 -99.88 -72.56
N HIS A 72 16.94 -100.97 -72.02
CA HIS A 72 17.37 -101.02 -70.62
C HIS A 72 18.46 -99.98 -70.32
N ARG A 73 19.45 -99.82 -71.20
CA ARG A 73 20.48 -98.77 -71.04
C ARG A 73 19.88 -97.37 -71.10
N GLU A 74 18.95 -97.12 -72.02
CA GLU A 74 18.23 -95.83 -72.09
C GLU A 74 17.38 -95.56 -70.86
N LEU A 75 16.71 -96.58 -70.30
CA LEU A 75 15.97 -96.45 -69.04
C LEU A 75 16.90 -96.11 -67.87
N VAL A 76 18.02 -96.81 -67.72
CA VAL A 76 19.01 -96.55 -66.68
C VAL A 76 19.63 -95.15 -66.82
N ASP A 77 19.93 -94.70 -68.04
CA ASP A 77 20.43 -93.35 -68.26
C ASP A 77 19.36 -92.29 -67.95
N ARG A 78 18.09 -92.53 -68.30
CA ARG A 78 16.98 -91.64 -67.93
C ARG A 78 16.77 -91.59 -66.42
N GLU A 79 16.80 -92.73 -65.74
CA GLU A 79 16.73 -92.84 -64.28
C GLU A 79 17.87 -92.06 -63.63
N ARG A 80 19.12 -92.26 -64.06
CA ARG A 80 20.29 -91.53 -63.56
C ARG A 80 20.16 -90.01 -63.77
N ILE A 81 19.65 -89.58 -64.92
CA ILE A 81 19.41 -88.15 -65.18
C ILE A 81 18.34 -87.62 -64.22
N THR A 82 17.24 -88.33 -64.02
CA THR A 82 16.17 -87.92 -63.08
C THR A 82 16.63 -87.90 -61.63
N GLU A 83 17.40 -88.89 -61.19
CA GLU A 83 18.01 -88.91 -59.86
C GLU A 83 18.98 -87.75 -59.66
N SER A 84 19.82 -87.44 -60.66
CA SER A 84 20.72 -86.30 -60.60
C SER A 84 19.96 -84.97 -60.56
N ALA A 85 18.84 -84.86 -61.26
CA ALA A 85 17.99 -83.67 -61.26
C ALA A 85 17.26 -83.50 -59.92
N LEU A 86 16.72 -84.58 -59.36
CA LEU A 86 16.09 -84.59 -58.04
C LEU A 86 17.10 -84.28 -56.93
N LYS A 87 18.32 -84.81 -57.02
CA LYS A 87 19.38 -84.51 -56.06
C LYS A 87 19.78 -83.03 -56.09
N ARG A 88 19.96 -82.44 -57.28
CA ARG A 88 20.20 -80.99 -57.41
C ARG A 88 19.03 -80.16 -56.89
N GLN A 89 17.79 -80.58 -57.12
CA GLN A 89 16.62 -79.90 -56.57
C GLN A 89 16.59 -79.97 -55.04
N ALA A 90 16.91 -81.12 -54.45
CA ALA A 90 17.01 -81.30 -53.01
C ALA A 90 18.12 -80.42 -52.40
N GLU A 91 19.30 -80.38 -53.02
CA GLU A 91 20.41 -79.50 -52.59
C GLU A 91 20.03 -78.02 -52.68
N VAL A 92 19.35 -77.59 -53.75
CA VAL A 92 18.85 -76.21 -53.88
C VAL A 92 17.80 -75.90 -52.81
N LEU A 93 16.87 -76.82 -52.56
CA LEU A 93 15.86 -76.65 -51.51
C LEU A 93 16.51 -76.53 -50.13
N GLU A 94 17.52 -77.34 -49.82
CA GLU A 94 18.24 -77.30 -48.55
C GLU A 94 18.93 -75.94 -48.32
N VAL A 95 19.63 -75.42 -49.33
CA VAL A 95 20.27 -74.09 -49.27
C VAL A 95 19.22 -73.00 -49.09
N VAL A 96 18.13 -73.05 -49.86
CA VAL A 96 17.04 -72.06 -49.77
C VAL A 96 16.36 -72.11 -48.40
N THR A 97 16.13 -73.31 -47.83
CA THR A 97 15.58 -73.43 -46.47
C THR A 97 16.52 -72.86 -45.41
N ALA A 98 17.83 -73.11 -45.52
CA ALA A 98 18.82 -72.56 -44.60
C ALA A 98 18.89 -71.02 -44.69
N ASP A 99 18.81 -70.46 -45.90
CA ASP A 99 18.76 -69.00 -46.11
C ASP A 99 17.49 -68.38 -45.51
N PHE A 100 16.33 -69.02 -45.66
CA PHE A 100 15.08 -68.56 -45.03
C PHE A 100 15.12 -68.67 -43.51
N GLU A 101 15.69 -69.74 -42.96
CA GLU A 101 15.88 -69.90 -41.50
C GLU A 101 16.78 -68.80 -40.95
N LYS A 102 17.87 -68.48 -41.64
CA LYS A 102 18.76 -67.38 -41.26
C LYS A 102 18.06 -66.02 -41.31
N GLN A 103 17.31 -65.73 -42.38
CA GLN A 103 16.53 -64.49 -42.48
C GLN A 103 15.46 -64.40 -41.37
N LEU A 104 14.84 -65.51 -41.03
CA LEU A 104 13.84 -65.59 -39.96
C LEU A 104 14.49 -65.29 -38.60
N ASP A 105 15.67 -65.83 -38.32
CA ASP A 105 16.38 -65.58 -37.06
C ASP A 105 16.94 -64.15 -36.96
N GLU A 106 17.41 -63.58 -38.07
CA GLU A 106 17.78 -62.16 -38.15
C GLU A 106 16.57 -61.26 -37.90
N ALA A 107 15.41 -61.55 -38.52
CA ALA A 107 14.17 -60.81 -38.30
C ALA A 107 13.68 -60.92 -36.85
N LYS A 108 13.76 -62.11 -36.23
CA LYS A 108 13.45 -62.30 -34.80
C LYS A 108 14.38 -61.48 -33.92
N ALA A 109 15.68 -61.47 -34.20
CA ALA A 109 16.66 -60.71 -33.41
C ALA A 109 16.37 -59.20 -33.47
N GLN A 110 16.07 -58.68 -34.67
CA GLN A 110 15.68 -57.28 -34.87
C GLN A 110 14.36 -56.94 -34.16
N PHE A 111 13.37 -57.84 -34.22
CA PHE A 111 12.11 -57.66 -33.49
C PHE A 111 12.33 -57.62 -31.97
N LEU A 112 13.19 -58.49 -31.45
CA LEU A 112 13.51 -58.52 -30.01
C LEU A 112 14.32 -57.31 -29.55
N SER A 113 15.19 -56.72 -30.38
CA SER A 113 15.87 -55.46 -30.04
C SER A 113 14.89 -54.28 -30.07
N ALA A 114 14.08 -54.17 -31.12
CA ALA A 114 13.07 -53.12 -31.23
C ALA A 114 12.03 -53.20 -30.10
N SER A 115 11.61 -54.40 -29.71
CA SER A 115 10.70 -54.61 -28.58
C SER A 115 11.35 -54.19 -27.25
N ARG A 116 12.65 -54.43 -27.05
CA ARG A 116 13.36 -54.00 -25.83
C ARG A 116 13.50 -52.48 -25.77
N GLU A 117 13.85 -51.84 -26.88
CA GLU A 117 13.93 -50.38 -26.98
C GLU A 117 12.57 -49.73 -26.73
N LEU A 118 11.48 -50.30 -27.25
CA LEU A 118 10.12 -49.82 -27.01
C LEU A 118 9.72 -49.91 -25.53
N ILE A 119 10.09 -50.99 -24.84
CA ILE A 119 9.84 -51.15 -23.41
C ILE A 119 10.63 -50.11 -22.61
N ALA A 120 11.93 -49.94 -22.91
CA ALA A 120 12.77 -48.95 -22.24
C ALA A 120 12.23 -47.52 -22.43
N SER A 121 11.87 -47.15 -23.67
CA SER A 121 11.26 -45.85 -23.97
C SER A 121 9.92 -45.67 -23.24
N ARG A 122 9.11 -46.72 -23.14
CA ARG A 122 7.85 -46.68 -22.37
C ARG A 122 8.09 -46.46 -20.87
N GLU A 123 9.09 -47.11 -20.29
CA GLU A 123 9.47 -46.93 -18.88
C GLU A 123 9.98 -45.51 -18.62
N GLU A 124 10.82 -44.97 -19.51
CA GLU A 124 11.29 -43.58 -19.47
C GLU A 124 10.12 -42.60 -19.55
N CYS A 125 9.20 -42.77 -20.51
CA CYS A 125 7.98 -41.96 -20.59
C CYS A 125 7.12 -42.06 -19.32
N SER A 126 7.02 -43.24 -18.71
CA SER A 126 6.29 -43.40 -17.44
C SER A 126 6.96 -42.61 -16.31
N SER A 127 8.30 -42.65 -16.23
CA SER A 127 9.07 -41.93 -15.21
C SER A 127 9.02 -40.41 -15.39
N LEU A 128 8.98 -39.92 -16.63
CA LEU A 128 8.82 -38.51 -16.92
C LEU A 128 7.39 -38.06 -16.62
N ARG A 129 6.39 -38.88 -16.91
CA ARG A 129 4.99 -38.61 -16.56
C ARG A 129 4.83 -38.49 -15.04
N THR A 130 5.37 -39.41 -14.24
CA THR A 130 5.26 -39.32 -12.77
C THR A 130 5.99 -38.09 -12.21
N LYS A 131 7.17 -37.75 -12.72
CA LYS A 131 7.88 -36.51 -12.35
C LYS A 131 7.06 -35.25 -12.68
N LEU A 132 6.44 -35.22 -13.85
CA LEU A 132 5.57 -34.11 -14.25
C LEU A 132 4.33 -34.03 -13.35
N GLU A 133 3.69 -35.16 -13.05
CA GLU A 133 2.56 -35.23 -12.12
C GLU A 133 2.93 -34.69 -10.73
N MET A 134 4.08 -35.11 -10.18
CA MET A 134 4.59 -34.58 -8.91
C MET A 134 4.83 -33.06 -8.96
N SER A 135 5.50 -32.57 -10.00
CA SER A 135 5.75 -31.12 -10.16
C SER A 135 4.45 -30.32 -10.32
N THR A 136 3.47 -30.85 -11.06
CA THR A 136 2.15 -30.20 -11.18
C THR A 136 1.40 -30.18 -9.84
N ALA A 137 1.51 -31.23 -9.02
CA ALA A 137 0.91 -31.27 -7.69
C ALA A 137 1.56 -30.26 -6.74
N ASP A 138 2.89 -30.13 -6.78
CA ASP A 138 3.64 -29.15 -5.97
C ASP A 138 3.27 -27.72 -6.37
N LEU A 139 3.23 -27.41 -7.67
CA LEU A 139 2.80 -26.10 -8.17
C LEU A 139 1.34 -25.82 -7.81
N GLN A 140 0.45 -26.80 -7.89
CA GLN A 140 -0.94 -26.65 -7.45
C GLN A 140 -1.03 -26.34 -5.95
N LYS A 141 -0.20 -26.99 -5.12
CA LYS A 141 -0.13 -26.73 -3.68
C LYS A 141 0.37 -25.32 -3.38
N GLU A 142 1.38 -24.85 -4.11
CA GLU A 142 1.89 -23.48 -4.00
C GLU A 142 0.83 -22.45 -4.42
N ILE A 143 0.14 -22.67 -5.53
CA ILE A 143 -0.98 -21.83 -5.99
C ILE A 143 -2.09 -21.78 -4.94
N CYS A 144 -2.47 -22.92 -4.37
CA CYS A 144 -3.46 -22.98 -3.29
C CYS A 144 -3.00 -22.22 -2.04
N GLY A 145 -1.73 -22.35 -1.66
CA GLY A 145 -1.14 -21.60 -0.55
C GLY A 145 -1.12 -20.08 -0.79
N LEU A 146 -0.77 -19.64 -1.99
CA LEU A 146 -0.81 -18.23 -2.37
C LEU A 146 -2.24 -17.68 -2.39
N ARG A 147 -3.20 -18.44 -2.92
CA ARG A 147 -4.62 -18.07 -2.88
C ARG A 147 -5.15 -17.92 -1.45
N ALA A 148 -4.76 -18.80 -0.54
CA ALA A 148 -5.14 -18.71 0.86
C ALA A 148 -4.56 -17.45 1.54
N LYS A 149 -3.28 -17.14 1.29
CA LYS A 149 -2.65 -15.90 1.80
C LYS A 149 -3.31 -14.64 1.26
N MET A 150 -3.63 -14.61 -0.04
CA MET A 150 -4.37 -13.50 -0.65
C MET A 150 -5.74 -13.32 0.00
N ALA A 151 -6.49 -14.40 0.24
CA ALA A 151 -7.78 -14.34 0.89
C ALA A 151 -7.71 -13.85 2.35
N GLU A 152 -6.66 -14.23 3.08
CA GLU A 152 -6.41 -13.76 4.46
C GLU A 152 -6.11 -12.26 4.49
N GLU A 153 -5.24 -11.78 3.59
CA GLU A 153 -4.94 -10.34 3.48
C GLU A 153 -6.16 -9.53 3.03
N ASP A 154 -6.97 -10.06 2.10
CA ASP A 154 -8.25 -9.44 1.71
C ASP A 154 -9.22 -9.36 2.89
N ALA A 155 -9.28 -10.39 3.75
CA ALA A 155 -10.09 -10.36 4.96
C ALA A 155 -9.61 -9.30 5.95
N LYS A 156 -8.30 -9.22 6.21
CA LYS A 156 -7.69 -8.18 7.07
C LYS A 156 -7.95 -6.78 6.51
N ASN A 157 -7.84 -6.60 5.20
CA ASN A 157 -8.09 -5.32 4.55
C ASN A 157 -9.57 -4.93 4.63
N LYS A 158 -10.50 -5.88 4.45
CA LYS A 158 -11.93 -5.65 4.66
C LYS A 158 -12.22 -5.21 6.10
N GLU A 159 -11.62 -5.87 7.08
CA GLU A 159 -11.77 -5.51 8.50
C GLU A 159 -11.24 -4.10 8.78
N LYS A 160 -10.06 -3.75 8.27
CA LYS A 160 -9.51 -2.38 8.36
C LYS A 160 -10.43 -1.35 7.72
N ILE A 161 -10.95 -1.61 6.52
CA ILE A 161 -11.91 -0.72 5.85
C ILE A 161 -13.18 -0.56 6.68
N THR A 162 -13.71 -1.63 7.29
CA THR A 162 -14.87 -1.53 8.18
C THR A 162 -14.58 -0.72 9.43
N CYS A 163 -13.39 -0.86 10.04
CA CYS A 163 -12.97 -0.05 11.17
C CYS A 163 -12.87 1.43 10.80
N PHE A 164 -12.24 1.76 9.67
CA PHE A 164 -12.18 3.14 9.18
C PHE A 164 -13.55 3.70 8.85
N ARG A 165 -14.45 2.91 8.24
CA ARG A 165 -15.82 3.31 7.97
C ARG A 165 -16.58 3.64 9.25
N ASN A 166 -16.47 2.79 10.27
CA ASN A 166 -17.10 3.02 11.57
C ASN A 166 -16.53 4.28 12.22
N ARG A 167 -15.20 4.46 12.17
CA ARG A 167 -14.55 5.65 12.72
C ARG A 167 -15.00 6.95 12.04
N VAL A 168 -15.14 6.93 10.71
CA VAL A 168 -15.69 8.07 9.95
C VAL A 168 -17.13 8.33 10.33
N SER A 169 -17.94 7.28 10.50
CA SER A 169 -19.32 7.40 10.97
C SER A 169 -19.41 8.04 12.35
N ASP A 170 -18.55 7.63 13.29
CA ASP A 170 -18.49 8.20 14.64
C ASP A 170 -18.07 9.67 14.60
N LEU A 171 -17.05 10.00 13.82
CA LEU A 171 -16.59 11.38 13.65
C LEU A 171 -17.69 12.26 13.05
N ASN A 172 -18.42 11.78 12.04
CA ASN A 172 -19.56 12.48 11.48
C ASN A 172 -20.66 12.68 12.53
N ALA A 173 -20.97 11.67 13.34
CA ALA A 173 -21.95 11.81 14.41
C ALA A 173 -21.52 12.86 15.46
N THR A 174 -20.23 12.90 15.81
CA THR A 174 -19.71 13.95 16.71
C THR A 174 -19.76 15.34 16.07
N LEU A 175 -19.45 15.45 14.78
CA LEU A 175 -19.51 16.71 14.05
C LEU A 175 -20.95 17.25 14.00
N GLU A 176 -21.94 16.40 13.71
CA GLU A 176 -23.34 16.81 13.70
C GLU A 176 -23.83 17.21 15.10
N LYS A 177 -23.33 16.55 16.16
CA LYS A 177 -23.62 16.97 17.54
C LYS A 177 -23.05 18.35 17.87
N GLU A 178 -21.81 18.62 17.47
CA GLU A 178 -21.18 19.94 17.68
C GLU A 178 -21.81 21.04 16.80
N LYS A 179 -22.20 20.72 15.56
CA LYS A 179 -23.03 21.62 14.73
C LYS A 179 -24.36 21.95 15.39
N GLY A 180 -25.03 20.96 15.97
CA GLY A 180 -26.27 21.18 16.72
C GLY A 180 -26.08 22.11 17.92
N LYS A 181 -25.02 21.91 18.71
CA LYS A 181 -24.68 22.78 19.84
C LYS A 181 -24.34 24.21 19.42
N THR A 182 -23.47 24.35 18.42
CA THR A 182 -23.07 25.67 17.90
C THR A 182 -24.27 26.40 17.28
N SER A 183 -25.14 25.70 16.55
CA SER A 183 -26.39 26.27 16.05
C SER A 183 -27.30 26.74 17.19
N ALA A 184 -27.42 25.96 18.29
CA ALA A 184 -28.20 26.36 19.45
C ALA A 184 -27.61 27.60 20.14
N THR A 185 -26.29 27.63 20.36
CA THR A 185 -25.62 28.78 20.98
C THR A 185 -25.68 30.02 20.11
N VAL A 186 -25.53 29.89 18.78
CA VAL A 186 -25.69 30.99 17.82
C VAL A 186 -27.12 31.51 17.85
N MET A 187 -28.13 30.63 17.89
CA MET A 187 -29.52 31.05 18.00
C MET A 187 -29.79 31.78 19.31
N GLU A 188 -29.25 31.30 20.43
CA GLU A 188 -29.37 31.93 21.74
C GLU A 188 -28.67 33.31 21.80
N GLN A 189 -27.45 33.41 21.25
CA GLN A 189 -26.72 34.67 21.08
C GLN A 189 -27.46 35.65 20.17
N ALA A 190 -28.04 35.20 19.06
CA ALA A 190 -28.84 36.03 18.15
C ALA A 190 -30.12 36.55 18.81
N VAL A 191 -30.77 35.76 19.66
CA VAL A 191 -31.92 36.21 20.47
C VAL A 191 -31.47 37.24 21.51
N ALA A 192 -30.33 37.02 22.18
CA ALA A 192 -29.78 37.97 23.14
C ALA A 192 -29.38 39.31 22.49
N LEU A 193 -28.73 39.26 21.32
CA LEU A 193 -28.39 40.44 20.52
C LEU A 193 -29.64 41.22 20.14
N ARG A 194 -30.68 40.56 19.59
CA ARG A 194 -31.97 41.23 19.28
C ARG A 194 -32.58 41.93 20.49
N LYS A 195 -32.53 41.31 21.68
CA LYS A 195 -33.00 41.95 22.92
C LYS A 195 -32.16 43.18 23.29
N MET A 196 -30.85 43.13 23.09
CA MET A 196 -29.98 44.28 23.35
C MET A 196 -30.21 45.40 22.33
N GLU A 197 -30.38 45.07 21.05
CA GLU A 197 -30.73 46.02 19.99
C GLU A 197 -32.08 46.71 20.28
N GLU A 198 -33.07 45.96 20.77
CA GLU A 198 -34.37 46.52 21.14
C GLU A 198 -34.26 47.46 22.35
N LYS A 199 -33.46 47.10 23.36
CA LYS A 199 -33.14 48.00 24.48
C LYS A 199 -32.40 49.25 24.00
N LEU A 200 -31.43 49.11 23.11
CA LEU A 200 -30.69 50.23 22.55
C LEU A 200 -31.63 51.19 21.81
N ARG A 201 -32.51 50.66 20.94
CA ARG A 201 -33.56 51.44 20.27
C ARG A 201 -34.47 52.16 21.25
N LEU A 202 -34.86 51.52 22.36
CA LEU A 202 -35.68 52.15 23.38
C LEU A 202 -34.93 53.31 24.05
N THR A 203 -33.67 53.11 24.42
CA THR A 203 -32.83 54.16 25.02
C THR A 203 -32.54 55.30 24.05
N GLU A 204 -32.30 55.01 22.76
CA GLU A 204 -32.15 56.01 21.71
C GLU A 204 -33.42 56.85 21.57
N ARG A 205 -34.59 56.20 21.60
CA ARG A 205 -35.88 56.90 21.54
C ARG A 205 -36.11 57.77 22.76
N GLN A 206 -35.80 57.27 23.95
CA GLN A 206 -35.86 58.04 25.20
C GLN A 206 -34.90 59.25 25.17
N LEU A 207 -33.69 59.08 24.63
CA LEU A 207 -32.73 60.16 24.45
C LEU A 207 -33.23 61.19 23.44
N LEU A 208 -33.83 60.77 22.32
CA LEU A 208 -34.47 61.65 21.34
C LEU A 208 -35.63 62.44 21.95
N ASP A 209 -36.51 61.78 22.71
CA ASP A 209 -37.63 62.43 23.40
C ASP A 209 -37.12 63.41 24.46
N TYR A 210 -36.09 63.04 25.22
CA TYR A 210 -35.43 63.93 26.19
C TYR A 210 -34.77 65.12 25.51
N GLN A 211 -34.04 64.90 24.41
CA GLN A 211 -33.41 65.95 23.63
C GLN A 211 -34.46 66.90 23.03
N SER A 212 -35.58 66.37 22.52
CA SER A 212 -36.72 67.17 22.04
C SER A 212 -37.37 67.99 23.17
N SER A 213 -37.51 67.41 24.37
CA SER A 213 -38.02 68.09 25.56
C SER A 213 -37.09 69.23 25.98
N VAL A 214 -35.79 68.97 26.07
CA VAL A 214 -34.77 69.98 26.42
C VAL A 214 -34.76 71.09 25.37
N LEU A 215 -34.74 70.76 24.07
CA LEU A 215 -34.79 71.74 22.99
C LEU A 215 -36.07 72.59 23.04
N SER A 216 -37.24 71.98 23.25
CA SER A 216 -38.49 72.72 23.41
C SER A 216 -38.48 73.63 24.64
N SER A 217 -37.88 73.20 25.75
CA SER A 217 -37.77 74.00 26.98
C SER A 217 -36.77 75.15 26.83
N ALA A 218 -35.66 74.91 26.13
CA ALA A 218 -34.68 75.93 25.77
C ALA A 218 -35.30 76.95 24.80
N GLU A 219 -36.13 76.49 23.85
CA GLU A 219 -36.81 77.37 22.90
C GLU A 219 -37.89 78.22 23.59
N THR A 220 -38.64 77.68 24.57
CA THR A 220 -39.55 78.49 25.40
C THR A 220 -38.80 79.48 26.28
N CYS A 221 -37.69 79.06 26.92
CA CYS A 221 -36.87 79.93 27.76
C CYS A 221 -36.21 81.04 26.94
N ALA A 222 -35.66 80.73 25.76
CA ALA A 222 -35.12 81.73 24.85
C ALA A 222 -36.20 82.70 24.35
N ARG A 223 -37.44 82.24 24.15
CA ARG A 223 -38.57 83.08 23.76
C ARG A 223 -39.02 84.01 24.89
N GLU A 224 -39.02 83.52 26.13
CA GLU A 224 -39.28 84.30 27.34
C GLU A 224 -38.16 85.32 27.61
N GLN A 225 -36.90 84.91 27.56
CA GLN A 225 -35.74 85.78 27.66
C GLN A 225 -35.68 86.81 26.53
N ALA A 226 -36.09 86.48 25.30
CA ALA A 226 -36.18 87.44 24.21
C ALA A 226 -37.34 88.45 24.41
N ALA A 227 -38.45 88.02 25.02
CA ALA A 227 -39.54 88.93 25.42
C ALA A 227 -39.11 89.85 26.58
N GLU A 228 -38.34 89.32 27.53
CA GLU A 228 -37.78 90.04 28.68
C GLU A 228 -36.65 90.99 28.25
N LEU A 229 -35.77 90.57 27.34
CA LEU A 229 -34.77 91.43 26.71
C LEU A 229 -35.41 92.49 25.82
N ASN A 230 -36.48 92.22 25.06
CA ASN A 230 -37.23 93.29 24.39
C ASN A 230 -37.88 94.28 25.38
N SER A 231 -38.16 93.84 26.61
CA SER A 231 -38.61 94.70 27.70
C SER A 231 -37.46 95.48 28.36
N ILE A 232 -36.23 94.95 28.36
CA ILE A 232 -35.04 95.55 28.99
C ILE A 232 -34.21 96.41 28.00
N CYS A 233 -34.19 96.06 26.70
CA CYS A 233 -33.46 96.76 25.62
C CYS A 233 -34.06 98.14 25.27
N GLY A 234 -35.06 98.58 26.02
CA GLY A 234 -35.38 100.01 26.17
C GLY A 234 -34.32 100.79 26.98
N VAL A 235 -33.37 100.13 27.65
CA VAL A 235 -32.37 100.76 28.53
C VAL A 235 -31.01 99.99 28.56
N SER A 236 -30.03 100.49 27.80
CA SER A 236 -28.55 100.38 27.98
C SER A 236 -27.70 99.18 27.52
N ASP A 237 -26.40 99.52 27.34
CA ASP A 237 -25.28 98.95 26.58
C ASP A 237 -24.85 97.48 26.85
N ALA A 238 -24.39 96.81 25.78
CA ALA A 238 -24.04 95.38 25.74
C ALA A 238 -22.64 95.07 26.33
N ASP A 239 -22.61 94.08 27.23
CA ASP A 239 -21.44 93.62 27.99
C ASP A 239 -20.92 92.24 27.50
N GLY A 240 -19.79 91.79 28.06
CA GLY A 240 -18.94 90.66 27.63
C GLY A 240 -19.56 89.26 27.44
N ASP A 241 -20.83 89.04 27.79
CA ASP A 241 -21.53 87.75 27.68
C ASP A 241 -21.73 87.29 26.22
N THR A 242 -21.77 88.24 25.29
CA THR A 242 -21.87 87.97 23.83
C THR A 242 -20.64 87.25 23.26
N ALA A 243 -19.45 87.51 23.81
CA ALA A 243 -18.22 86.85 23.38
C ALA A 243 -18.17 85.37 23.83
N THR A 244 -18.72 85.08 25.00
CA THR A 244 -18.77 83.74 25.59
C THR A 244 -19.73 82.81 24.81
N LEU A 245 -20.86 83.35 24.34
CA LEU A 245 -21.82 82.64 23.48
C LEU A 245 -21.22 82.26 22.11
N LEU A 246 -20.40 83.14 21.52
CA LEU A 246 -19.72 82.85 20.26
C LEU A 246 -18.68 81.72 20.38
N ALA A 247 -18.02 81.59 21.53
CA ALA A 247 -17.10 80.49 21.79
C ALA A 247 -17.84 79.14 21.89
N GLN A 248 -18.97 79.11 22.59
CA GLN A 248 -19.79 77.90 22.74
C GLN A 248 -20.37 77.40 21.40
N LEU A 249 -20.73 78.31 20.50
CA LEU A 249 -21.20 77.94 19.15
C LEU A 249 -20.10 77.31 18.29
N LYS A 250 -18.85 77.79 18.40
CA LYS A 250 -17.71 77.18 17.70
C LYS A 250 -17.40 75.77 18.19
N ASP A 251 -17.46 75.55 19.50
CA ASP A 251 -17.24 74.23 20.08
C ASP A 251 -18.33 73.23 19.65
N GLN A 252 -19.58 73.69 19.51
CA GLN A 252 -20.67 72.88 18.95
C GLN A 252 -20.47 72.55 17.46
N GLU A 253 -19.98 73.50 16.66
CA GLU A 253 -19.71 73.29 15.23
C GLU A 253 -18.63 72.22 15.01
N GLU A 254 -17.55 72.28 15.81
CA GLU A 254 -16.47 71.28 15.74
C GLU A 254 -16.96 69.90 16.20
N SER A 255 -17.79 69.83 17.24
CA SER A 255 -18.39 68.57 17.68
C SER A 255 -19.26 67.92 16.60
N LEU A 256 -20.09 68.71 15.90
CA LEU A 256 -20.93 68.24 14.80
C LEU A 256 -20.10 67.80 13.59
N ARG A 257 -18.96 68.46 13.33
CA ARG A 257 -18.03 68.07 12.27
C ARG A 257 -17.43 66.68 12.53
N VAL A 258 -16.94 66.44 13.75
CA VAL A 258 -16.38 65.13 14.14
C VAL A 258 -17.42 64.02 14.01
N GLN A 259 -18.68 64.28 14.40
CA GLN A 259 -19.76 63.32 14.23
C GLN A 259 -20.06 63.00 12.75
N ARG A 260 -20.01 64.00 11.86
CA ARG A 260 -20.17 63.76 10.41
C ARG A 260 -19.05 62.89 9.85
N GLU A 261 -17.79 63.15 10.23
CA GLU A 261 -16.65 62.35 9.78
C GLU A 261 -16.78 60.88 10.24
N GLN A 262 -17.21 60.64 11.48
CA GLN A 262 -17.47 59.28 11.98
C GLN A 262 -18.56 58.54 11.20
N VAL A 263 -19.65 59.23 10.83
CA VAL A 263 -20.72 58.63 10.02
C VAL A 263 -20.20 58.23 8.63
N THR A 264 -19.38 59.08 8.00
CA THR A 264 -18.80 58.75 6.68
C THR A 264 -17.85 57.55 6.73
N GLU A 265 -17.07 57.42 7.81
CA GLU A 265 -16.16 56.28 7.99
C GLU A 265 -16.93 54.97 8.18
N LEU A 266 -18.05 55.00 8.93
CA LEU A 266 -18.92 53.84 9.11
C LEU A 266 -19.59 53.42 7.80
N GLN A 267 -20.00 54.39 6.96
CA GLN A 267 -20.57 54.10 5.64
C GLN A 267 -19.55 53.43 4.71
N GLN A 268 -18.30 53.89 4.68
CA GLN A 268 -17.25 53.25 3.88
C GLN A 268 -16.97 51.81 4.32
N LYS A 269 -16.98 51.54 5.63
CA LYS A 269 -16.81 50.17 6.16
C LYS A 269 -17.97 49.26 5.77
N HIS A 270 -19.19 49.77 5.78
CA HIS A 270 -20.38 49.03 5.35
C HIS A 270 -20.32 48.66 3.87
N ASP A 271 -19.97 49.61 2.99
CA ASP A 271 -19.90 49.35 1.55
C ASP A 271 -18.78 48.35 1.19
N ALA A 272 -17.64 48.42 1.89
CA ALA A 272 -16.56 47.45 1.73
C ALA A 272 -16.99 46.02 2.13
N ALA A 273 -17.78 45.87 3.20
CA ALA A 273 -18.31 44.58 3.62
C ALA A 273 -19.30 44.00 2.59
N LEU A 274 -20.11 44.86 1.97
CA LEU A 274 -21.11 44.45 0.97
C LEU A 274 -20.44 43.91 -0.31
N VAL A 275 -19.36 44.55 -0.77
CA VAL A 275 -18.54 44.09 -1.90
C VAL A 275 -17.85 42.76 -1.58
N ALA A 276 -17.31 42.61 -0.36
CA ALA A 276 -16.69 41.36 0.07
C ALA A 276 -17.69 40.19 0.10
N GLN A 277 -18.93 40.45 0.54
CA GLN A 277 -20.00 39.46 0.55
C GLN A 277 -20.36 39.01 -0.88
N GLN A 278 -20.57 39.95 -1.81
CA GLN A 278 -20.87 39.63 -3.22
C GLN A 278 -19.77 38.78 -3.86
N ALA A 279 -18.49 39.10 -3.62
CA ALA A 279 -17.38 38.31 -4.16
C ALA A 279 -17.32 36.88 -3.58
N SER A 280 -17.83 36.66 -2.36
CA SER A 280 -17.96 35.32 -1.78
C SER A 280 -19.11 34.54 -2.41
N ASP A 281 -20.25 35.20 -2.64
CA ASP A 281 -21.44 34.59 -3.24
C ASP A 281 -21.17 34.16 -4.70
N ASP A 282 -20.45 34.99 -5.48
CA ASP A 282 -20.02 34.65 -6.85
C ASP A 282 -19.12 33.40 -6.89
N LYS A 283 -18.21 33.26 -5.91
CA LYS A 283 -17.37 32.07 -5.79
C LYS A 283 -18.16 30.82 -5.42
N ALA A 284 -19.16 30.95 -4.56
CA ALA A 284 -20.04 29.85 -4.20
C ALA A 284 -20.83 29.37 -5.42
N GLN A 285 -21.37 30.29 -6.22
CA GLN A 285 -22.09 29.96 -7.45
C GLN A 285 -21.21 29.23 -8.48
N GLN A 286 -19.95 29.66 -8.63
CA GLN A 286 -19.02 29.02 -9.55
C GLN A 286 -18.68 27.57 -9.14
N LEU A 287 -18.55 27.30 -7.84
CA LEU A 287 -18.34 25.95 -7.33
C LEU A 287 -19.56 25.05 -7.56
N GLU A 288 -20.78 25.59 -7.41
CA GLU A 288 -22.01 24.85 -7.72
C GLU A 288 -22.09 24.46 -9.20
N ASP A 289 -21.74 25.38 -10.11
CA ASP A 289 -21.74 25.12 -11.55
C ASP A 289 -20.72 24.02 -11.93
N ASP A 290 -19.54 24.04 -11.33
CA ASP A 290 -18.51 23.03 -11.58
C ASP A 290 -18.89 21.65 -11.02
N LEU A 291 -19.57 21.60 -9.86
CA LEU A 291 -20.15 20.36 -9.34
C LEU A 291 -21.23 19.78 -10.25
N ILE A 292 -22.05 20.64 -10.87
CA ILE A 292 -23.07 20.21 -11.84
C ILE A 292 -22.39 19.60 -13.08
N LYS A 293 -21.36 20.25 -13.63
CA LYS A 293 -20.60 19.73 -14.78
C LYS A 293 -19.99 18.36 -14.47
N LEU A 294 -19.27 18.23 -13.36
CA LEU A 294 -18.67 16.96 -12.95
C LEU A 294 -19.71 15.84 -12.78
N ARG A 295 -20.89 16.18 -12.23
CA ARG A 295 -21.99 15.22 -12.08
C ARG A 295 -22.54 14.75 -13.42
N THR A 296 -22.63 15.64 -14.41
CA THR A 296 -23.08 15.28 -15.76
C THR A 296 -22.07 14.38 -16.49
N GLU A 297 -20.76 14.65 -16.36
CA GLU A 297 -19.70 13.82 -16.94
C GLU A 297 -19.66 12.43 -16.32
N LEU A 298 -19.87 12.33 -15.01
CA LEU A 298 -19.94 11.05 -14.30
C LEU A 298 -21.11 10.19 -14.79
N LEU A 299 -22.29 10.79 -14.99
CA LEU A 299 -23.46 10.09 -15.53
C LEU A 299 -23.21 9.61 -16.98
N ALA A 300 -22.60 10.44 -17.82
CA ALA A 300 -22.26 10.07 -19.19
C ALA A 300 -21.27 8.88 -19.24
N SER A 301 -20.26 8.88 -18.35
CA SER A 301 -19.32 7.76 -18.21
C SER A 301 -20.02 6.47 -17.77
N GLY A 302 -20.95 6.56 -16.81
CA GLY A 302 -21.77 5.44 -16.37
C GLY A 302 -22.58 4.80 -17.50
N HIS A 303 -23.27 5.62 -18.31
CA HIS A 303 -24.01 5.12 -19.47
C HIS A 303 -23.11 4.41 -20.48
N LYS A 304 -21.91 4.94 -20.74
CA LYS A 304 -20.94 4.32 -21.65
C LYS A 304 -20.44 2.97 -21.15
N GLN A 305 -20.26 2.82 -19.83
CA GLN A 305 -19.90 1.55 -19.22
C GLN A 305 -21.03 0.51 -19.35
N GLU A 306 -22.29 0.92 -19.19
CA GLU A 306 -23.44 0.03 -19.39
C GLU A 306 -23.57 -0.44 -20.84
N GLU A 307 -23.36 0.46 -21.81
CA GLU A 307 -23.35 0.11 -23.24
C GLU A 307 -22.29 -0.94 -23.58
N LEU A 308 -21.05 -0.75 -23.11
CA LEU A 308 -19.96 -1.71 -23.31
C LEU A 308 -20.27 -3.07 -22.68
N THR A 309 -20.88 -3.06 -21.49
CA THR A 309 -21.28 -4.30 -20.80
C THR A 309 -22.35 -5.05 -21.61
N ARG A 310 -23.32 -4.33 -22.17
CA ARG A 310 -24.37 -4.91 -23.01
C ARG A 310 -23.81 -5.49 -24.31
N ALA A 311 -22.86 -4.79 -24.94
CA ALA A 311 -22.18 -5.29 -26.13
C ALA A 311 -21.41 -6.59 -25.85
N LEU A 312 -20.68 -6.66 -24.73
CA LEU A 312 -19.95 -7.86 -24.33
C LEU A 312 -20.89 -9.07 -24.11
N GLN A 313 -22.03 -8.85 -23.44
CA GLN A 313 -23.04 -9.89 -23.23
C GLN A 313 -23.59 -10.43 -24.55
N SER A 314 -23.85 -9.55 -25.54
CA SER A 314 -24.32 -9.98 -26.86
C SER A 314 -23.29 -10.85 -27.59
N ALA A 315 -22.00 -10.49 -27.51
CA ALA A 315 -20.93 -11.28 -28.12
C ALA A 315 -20.80 -12.67 -27.50
N HIS A 316 -20.98 -12.79 -26.17
CA HIS A 316 -20.99 -14.08 -25.49
C HIS A 316 -22.16 -14.97 -25.95
N GLN A 317 -23.35 -14.40 -26.14
CA GLN A 317 -24.51 -15.15 -26.64
C GLN A 317 -24.27 -15.72 -28.04
N VAL A 318 -23.69 -14.93 -28.95
CA VAL A 318 -23.38 -15.38 -30.31
C VAL A 318 -22.35 -16.53 -30.28
N ARG A 319 -21.30 -16.40 -29.46
CA ARG A 319 -20.30 -17.46 -29.30
C ARG A 319 -20.94 -18.76 -28.81
N ASP A 320 -21.79 -18.68 -27.79
CA ASP A 320 -22.41 -19.85 -27.19
C ASP A 320 -23.41 -20.53 -28.17
N GLN A 321 -24.08 -19.76 -29.03
CA GLN A 321 -24.91 -20.30 -30.13
C GLN A 321 -24.06 -21.11 -31.13
N LEU A 322 -22.94 -20.56 -31.59
CA LEU A 322 -22.05 -21.26 -32.54
C LEU A 322 -21.48 -22.57 -31.97
N VAL A 323 -21.13 -22.58 -30.68
CA VAL A 323 -20.64 -23.80 -30.01
C VAL A 323 -21.71 -24.90 -29.99
N ASN A 324 -22.96 -24.52 -29.77
CA ASN A 324 -24.08 -25.48 -29.76
C ASN A 324 -24.35 -26.03 -31.17
N GLU A 325 -24.29 -25.20 -32.20
CA GLU A 325 -24.45 -25.63 -33.60
C GLU A 325 -23.37 -26.63 -34.03
N ILE A 326 -22.11 -26.37 -33.68
CA ILE A 326 -20.99 -27.29 -33.97
C ILE A 326 -21.17 -28.62 -33.25
N THR A 327 -21.64 -28.59 -32.00
CA THR A 327 -21.87 -29.80 -31.20
C THR A 327 -22.99 -30.66 -31.81
N ALA A 328 -24.09 -30.04 -32.25
CA ALA A 328 -25.20 -30.75 -32.89
C ALA A 328 -24.80 -31.44 -34.20
N LEU A 329 -23.97 -30.78 -35.03
CA LEU A 329 -23.47 -31.36 -36.29
C LEU A 329 -22.56 -32.58 -36.09
N LEU A 330 -21.87 -32.66 -34.95
CA LEU A 330 -21.02 -33.81 -34.61
C LEU A 330 -21.85 -35.04 -34.19
N ASP A 331 -23.05 -34.85 -33.65
CA ASP A 331 -23.91 -35.93 -33.16
C ASP A 331 -24.75 -36.61 -34.28
N GLU A 332 -24.91 -35.99 -35.45
CA GLU A 332 -25.69 -36.55 -36.58
C GLU A 332 -24.94 -37.60 -37.44
N LEU A 333 -23.70 -37.97 -37.11
CA LEU A 333 -22.94 -38.98 -37.84
C LEU A 333 -23.37 -40.41 -37.44
N PRO A 334 -23.97 -41.24 -38.33
CA PRO A 334 -24.41 -42.57 -37.97
C PRO A 334 -23.25 -43.59 -37.92
N PRO A 335 -23.28 -44.57 -36.99
CA PRO A 335 -22.32 -45.66 -36.97
C PRO A 335 -22.58 -46.62 -38.13
N ALA A 336 -21.59 -46.75 -39.02
CA ALA A 336 -21.67 -47.60 -40.20
C ALA A 336 -21.70 -49.09 -39.82
N GLY A 337 -22.84 -49.75 -40.03
CA GLY A 337 -22.93 -51.19 -39.87
C GLY A 337 -24.33 -51.75 -40.05
N GLU A 338 -24.78 -51.85 -41.30
CA GLU A 338 -25.70 -52.88 -41.81
C GLU A 338 -26.06 -52.54 -43.26
N LEU A 339 -25.66 -53.39 -44.23
CA LEU A 339 -26.40 -53.69 -45.47
C LEU A 339 -25.69 -54.78 -46.28
N SER A 340 -26.51 -55.70 -46.76
CA SER A 340 -26.25 -57.00 -47.38
C SER A 340 -25.84 -56.90 -48.86
N SER A 341 -24.87 -57.73 -49.27
CA SER A 341 -24.30 -57.94 -50.63
C SER A 341 -22.97 -57.21 -50.91
N VAL A 342 -21.98 -57.96 -51.42
CA VAL A 342 -20.60 -57.49 -51.67
C VAL A 342 -20.54 -56.47 -52.81
N GLU A 343 -21.47 -56.55 -53.76
CA GLU A 343 -21.62 -55.58 -54.85
C GLU A 343 -22.22 -54.26 -54.34
N ASP A 344 -23.20 -54.31 -53.43
CA ASP A 344 -23.74 -53.10 -52.78
C ASP A 344 -22.72 -52.47 -51.82
N LEU A 345 -21.91 -53.27 -51.13
CA LEU A 345 -20.83 -52.77 -50.28
C LEU A 345 -19.72 -52.11 -51.12
N THR A 346 -19.32 -52.70 -52.24
CA THR A 346 -18.29 -52.09 -53.12
C THR A 346 -18.82 -50.86 -53.86
N GLN A 347 -20.11 -50.81 -54.20
CA GLN A 347 -20.76 -49.62 -54.73
C GLN A 347 -20.86 -48.52 -53.65
N GLY A 348 -21.29 -48.87 -52.44
CA GLY A 348 -21.39 -47.97 -51.29
C GLY A 348 -20.03 -47.41 -50.86
N LEU A 349 -18.99 -48.24 -50.83
CA LEU A 349 -17.62 -47.80 -50.56
C LEU A 349 -17.10 -46.89 -51.66
N ARG A 350 -17.41 -47.13 -52.95
CA ARG A 350 -17.07 -46.21 -54.04
C ARG A 350 -17.73 -44.85 -53.88
N VAL A 351 -19.04 -44.81 -53.66
CA VAL A 351 -19.78 -43.56 -53.42
C VAL A 351 -19.24 -42.83 -52.19
N ARG A 352 -18.86 -43.58 -51.13
CA ARG A 352 -18.27 -43.02 -49.91
C ARG A 352 -16.87 -42.46 -50.16
N ILE A 353 -16.04 -43.16 -50.94
CA ILE A 353 -14.72 -42.67 -51.36
C ILE A 353 -14.89 -41.39 -52.19
N ASP A 354 -15.81 -41.36 -53.15
CA ASP A 354 -16.07 -40.17 -53.97
C ASP A 354 -16.60 -38.98 -53.15
N GLN A 355 -17.44 -39.25 -52.12
CA GLN A 355 -17.90 -38.23 -51.18
C GLN A 355 -16.76 -37.71 -50.31
N LEU A 356 -15.94 -38.60 -49.74
CA LEU A 356 -14.77 -38.21 -48.96
C LEU A 356 -13.75 -37.44 -49.79
N SER A 357 -13.51 -37.86 -51.04
CA SER A 357 -12.66 -37.12 -51.98
C SER A 357 -13.20 -35.72 -52.25
N ARG A 358 -14.52 -35.55 -52.44
CA ARG A 358 -15.15 -34.22 -52.56
C ARG A 358 -14.95 -33.37 -51.32
N HIS A 359 -15.19 -33.92 -50.12
CA HIS A 359 -14.97 -33.20 -48.86
C HIS A 359 -13.50 -32.83 -48.65
N VAL A 360 -12.56 -33.69 -49.04
CA VAL A 360 -11.12 -33.38 -49.00
C VAL A 360 -10.81 -32.23 -49.95
N THR A 361 -11.30 -32.25 -51.19
CA THR A 361 -11.08 -31.14 -52.14
C THR A 361 -11.71 -29.82 -51.69
N GLU A 362 -12.87 -29.88 -51.03
CA GLU A 362 -13.54 -28.69 -50.47
C GLU A 362 -12.77 -28.13 -49.25
N ALA A 363 -12.29 -29.01 -48.36
CA ALA A 363 -11.43 -28.63 -47.25
C ALA A 363 -10.08 -28.06 -47.73
N GLU A 364 -9.50 -28.61 -48.79
CA GLU A 364 -8.29 -28.10 -49.43
C GLU A 364 -8.51 -26.71 -50.05
N ASN A 365 -9.65 -26.49 -50.73
CA ASN A 365 -10.02 -25.17 -51.24
C ASN A 365 -10.24 -24.16 -50.10
N ASN A 366 -10.94 -24.54 -49.03
CA ASN A 366 -11.15 -23.68 -47.87
C ASN A 366 -9.83 -23.36 -47.16
N ARG A 367 -8.93 -24.33 -47.03
CA ARG A 367 -7.56 -24.11 -46.51
C ARG A 367 -6.82 -23.11 -47.40
N SER A 368 -6.87 -23.25 -48.72
CA SER A 368 -6.23 -22.32 -49.65
C SER A 368 -6.77 -20.88 -49.53
N ILE A 369 -8.09 -20.72 -49.39
CA ILE A 369 -8.73 -19.41 -49.17
C ILE A 369 -8.28 -18.80 -47.83
N LEU A 370 -8.25 -19.60 -46.76
CA LEU A 370 -7.79 -19.14 -45.45
C LEU A 370 -6.31 -18.77 -45.45
N GLU A 371 -5.45 -19.55 -46.11
CA GLU A 371 -4.04 -19.21 -46.31
C GLU A 371 -3.87 -17.90 -47.08
N SER A 372 -4.67 -17.66 -48.12
CA SER A 372 -4.68 -16.38 -48.83
C SER A 372 -5.15 -15.22 -47.94
N ARG A 373 -6.10 -15.46 -47.02
CA ARG A 373 -6.57 -14.41 -46.10
C ARG A 373 -5.55 -14.10 -45.00
N VAL A 374 -4.87 -15.12 -44.49
CA VAL A 374 -3.80 -14.95 -43.49
C VAL A 374 -2.65 -14.13 -44.09
N THR A 375 -2.19 -14.50 -45.29
CA THR A 375 -1.13 -13.74 -45.98
C THR A 375 -1.54 -12.29 -46.27
N GLN A 376 -2.82 -12.04 -46.62
CA GLN A 376 -3.33 -10.67 -46.76
C GLN A 376 -3.30 -9.90 -45.43
N LEU A 377 -3.73 -10.51 -44.32
CA LEU A 377 -3.71 -9.90 -43.00
C LEU A 377 -2.28 -9.63 -42.50
N GLU A 378 -1.32 -10.49 -42.84
CA GLU A 378 0.11 -10.26 -42.55
C GLU A 378 0.63 -9.03 -43.30
N VAL A 379 0.28 -8.87 -44.57
CA VAL A 379 0.64 -7.67 -45.35
C VAL A 379 -0.02 -6.41 -44.79
N GLU A 380 -1.28 -6.48 -44.38
CA GLU A 380 -2.00 -5.37 -43.74
C GLU A 380 -1.38 -5.01 -42.38
N ARG A 381 -1.02 -6.00 -41.56
CA ARG A 381 -0.27 -5.80 -40.32
C ARG A 381 1.05 -5.09 -40.59
N ASP A 382 1.84 -5.56 -41.56
CA ASP A 382 3.14 -4.97 -41.88
C ASP A 382 3.01 -3.54 -42.46
N ALA A 383 1.91 -3.23 -43.13
CA ALA A 383 1.59 -1.87 -43.56
C ALA A 383 1.27 -0.96 -42.35
N LEU A 384 0.41 -1.43 -41.43
CA LEU A 384 0.06 -0.70 -40.21
C LEU A 384 1.25 -0.54 -39.27
N GLU A 385 2.11 -1.54 -39.12
CA GLU A 385 3.34 -1.43 -38.34
C GLU A 385 4.28 -0.38 -38.93
N ARG A 386 4.41 -0.32 -40.26
CA ARG A 386 5.17 0.75 -40.93
C ARG A 386 4.54 2.12 -40.70
N GLU A 387 3.22 2.25 -40.76
CA GLU A 387 2.51 3.50 -40.48
C GLU A 387 2.66 3.93 -39.01
N ILE A 388 2.59 3.00 -38.06
CA ILE A 388 2.85 3.26 -36.64
C ILE A 388 4.31 3.72 -36.43
N VAL A 389 5.27 3.10 -37.11
CA VAL A 389 6.68 3.52 -37.05
C VAL A 389 6.86 4.92 -37.63
N LEU A 390 6.21 5.23 -38.76
CA LEU A 390 6.23 6.56 -39.37
C LEU A 390 5.56 7.61 -38.47
N LEU A 391 4.41 7.31 -37.87
CA LEU A 391 3.72 8.18 -36.92
C LEU A 391 4.54 8.41 -35.65
N LYS A 392 5.22 7.38 -35.14
CA LYS A 392 6.16 7.48 -34.03
C LYS A 392 7.41 8.30 -34.38
N ALA A 393 7.84 8.28 -35.65
CA ALA A 393 8.94 9.09 -36.13
C ALA A 393 8.54 10.53 -36.45
N SER A 394 7.29 10.77 -36.86
CA SER A 394 6.75 12.11 -37.18
C SER A 394 6.18 12.85 -35.97
N ALA A 395 5.85 12.14 -34.88
CA ALA A 395 5.51 12.74 -33.61
C ALA A 395 6.80 12.93 -32.78
N PRO A 396 7.17 14.16 -32.37
CA PRO A 396 8.32 14.38 -31.51
C PRO A 396 7.95 13.98 -30.07
N ILE A 397 7.88 12.67 -29.81
CA ILE A 397 7.70 12.10 -28.46
C ILE A 397 8.87 12.53 -27.55
N THR A 398 10.03 12.83 -28.12
CA THR A 398 11.18 13.37 -27.39
C THR A 398 10.98 14.77 -26.83
N LEU A 399 10.09 15.59 -27.40
CA LEU A 399 9.81 16.94 -26.87
C LEU A 399 8.81 16.87 -25.71
N ILE A 400 7.80 16.02 -25.83
CA ILE A 400 6.77 15.85 -24.80
C ILE A 400 7.32 15.14 -23.56
N ASP A 401 8.20 14.15 -23.70
CA ASP A 401 8.87 13.53 -22.55
C ASP A 401 9.87 14.48 -21.87
N ALA A 402 10.60 15.30 -22.64
CA ALA A 402 11.49 16.31 -22.07
C ALA A 402 10.69 17.40 -21.32
N ASP A 403 9.58 17.86 -21.87
CA ASP A 403 8.71 18.84 -21.22
C ASP A 403 7.98 18.24 -20.00
N ALA A 404 7.56 16.97 -20.07
CA ALA A 404 6.92 16.28 -18.95
C ALA A 404 7.89 16.02 -17.79
N THR A 405 9.12 15.62 -18.08
CA THR A 405 10.17 15.45 -17.06
C THR A 405 10.56 16.79 -16.44
N PHE A 406 10.71 17.85 -17.24
CA PHE A 406 10.99 19.21 -16.76
C PHE A 406 9.85 19.77 -15.90
N LEU A 407 8.59 19.59 -16.31
CA LEU A 407 7.42 19.99 -15.51
C LEU A 407 7.31 19.18 -14.23
N SER A 408 7.60 17.88 -14.27
CA SER A 408 7.64 17.03 -13.08
C SER A 408 8.72 17.49 -12.10
N GLU A 409 9.91 17.83 -12.60
CA GLU A 409 11.01 18.34 -11.77
C GLU A 409 10.64 19.68 -11.12
N GLN A 410 10.06 20.61 -11.88
CA GLN A 410 9.54 21.87 -11.33
C GLN A 410 8.43 21.67 -10.28
N ILE A 411 7.53 20.70 -10.48
CA ILE A 411 6.51 20.35 -9.49
C ILE A 411 7.15 19.78 -8.22
N THR A 412 8.17 18.93 -8.35
CA THR A 412 8.89 18.40 -7.17
C THR A 412 9.66 19.48 -6.43
N GLU A 413 10.29 20.42 -7.14
CA GLU A 413 10.98 21.54 -6.51
C GLU A 413 10.00 22.50 -5.82
N ALA A 414 8.85 22.79 -6.44
CA ALA A 414 7.79 23.59 -5.83
C ALA A 414 7.24 22.91 -4.56
N ARG A 415 7.02 21.59 -4.58
CA ARG A 415 6.61 20.81 -3.40
C ARG A 415 7.65 20.86 -2.29
N ASN A 416 8.93 20.75 -2.63
CA ASN A 416 10.01 20.86 -1.65
C ASN A 416 10.08 22.26 -1.02
N LYS A 417 9.89 23.32 -1.81
CA LYS A 417 9.81 24.70 -1.32
C LYS A 417 8.61 24.90 -0.39
N VAL A 418 7.44 24.37 -0.73
CA VAL A 418 6.26 24.42 0.13
C VAL A 418 6.53 23.69 1.45
N ALA A 419 7.06 22.48 1.42
CA ALA A 419 7.40 21.73 2.64
C ALA A 419 8.44 22.47 3.51
N GLN A 420 9.42 23.13 2.89
CA GLN A 420 10.42 23.94 3.61
C GLN A 420 9.78 25.19 4.25
N LEU A 421 8.87 25.87 3.55
CA LEU A 421 8.13 27.00 4.09
C LEU A 421 7.21 26.55 5.24
N GLU A 422 6.49 25.44 5.09
CA GLU A 422 5.67 24.85 6.15
C GLU A 422 6.52 24.55 7.40
N ALA A 423 7.69 23.91 7.23
CA ALA A 423 8.61 23.67 8.35
C ALA A 423 9.11 24.97 9.00
N SER A 424 9.42 25.99 8.21
CA SER A 424 9.81 27.31 8.72
C SER A 424 8.68 28.01 9.48
N THR A 425 7.44 27.92 8.98
CA THR A 425 6.27 28.52 9.66
C THR A 425 5.95 27.79 10.95
N ALA A 426 6.04 26.45 10.97
CA ALA A 426 5.88 25.66 12.19
C ALA A 426 6.93 26.03 13.26
N ALA A 427 8.20 26.19 12.85
CA ALA A 427 9.25 26.65 13.75
C ALA A 427 9.00 28.08 14.27
N ALA A 428 8.54 28.99 13.40
CA ALA A 428 8.20 30.35 13.79
C ALA A 428 7.01 30.41 14.78
N LEU A 429 5.97 29.61 14.54
CA LEU A 429 4.82 29.48 15.44
C LEU A 429 5.23 28.92 16.80
N SER A 430 6.07 27.89 16.85
CA SER A 430 6.59 27.35 18.11
C SER A 430 7.42 28.39 18.88
N SER A 431 8.23 29.18 18.18
CA SER A 431 8.98 30.29 18.81
C SER A 431 8.05 31.39 19.34
N LEU A 432 6.98 31.71 18.61
CA LEU A 432 5.98 32.68 19.06
C LEU A 432 5.23 32.17 20.30
N GLU A 433 4.88 30.89 20.32
CA GLU A 433 4.25 30.25 21.49
C GLU A 433 5.17 30.32 22.71
N SER A 434 6.46 29.99 22.56
CA SER A 434 7.46 30.14 23.63
C SER A 434 7.52 31.58 24.15
N LYS A 435 7.62 32.57 23.26
CA LYS A 435 7.62 33.99 23.65
C LYS A 435 6.32 34.41 24.33
N SER A 436 5.17 33.87 23.91
CA SER A 436 3.88 34.14 24.56
C SER A 436 3.81 33.57 25.98
N MET A 437 4.47 32.44 26.24
CA MET A 437 4.58 31.86 27.57
C MET A 437 5.55 32.67 28.45
N GLU A 438 6.67 33.10 27.88
CA GLU A 438 7.62 34.00 28.56
C GLU A 438 6.97 35.34 28.95
N LEU A 439 6.22 35.97 28.03
CA LEU A 439 5.50 37.21 28.32
C LEU A 439 4.45 37.03 29.41
N ARG A 440 3.70 35.92 29.39
CA ARG A 440 2.75 35.60 30.47
C ARG A 440 3.49 35.43 31.80
N SER A 441 4.61 34.72 31.83
CA SER A 441 5.40 34.56 33.05
C SER A 441 5.94 35.88 33.58
N VAL A 442 6.39 36.80 32.71
CA VAL A 442 6.84 38.13 33.12
C VAL A 442 5.67 38.98 33.62
N GLN A 443 4.50 38.89 32.99
CA GLN A 443 3.29 39.56 33.45
C GLN A 443 2.87 39.06 34.84
N ASP A 444 2.86 37.75 35.07
CA ASP A 444 2.55 37.15 36.37
C ASP A 444 3.55 37.62 37.46
N GLN A 445 4.85 37.71 37.11
CA GLN A 445 5.87 38.24 38.01
C GLN A 445 5.67 39.74 38.32
N LEU A 446 5.27 40.54 37.33
CA LEU A 446 4.96 41.95 37.52
C LEU A 446 3.74 42.13 38.44
N ASP A 447 2.67 41.38 38.20
CA ASP A 447 1.45 41.43 39.02
C ASP A 447 1.73 41.01 40.46
N GLN A 448 2.56 39.98 40.66
CA GLN A 448 3.04 39.56 41.98
C GLN A 448 3.86 40.67 42.66
N THR A 449 4.78 41.32 41.94
CA THR A 449 5.60 42.42 42.48
C THR A 449 4.73 43.63 42.86
N LEU A 450 3.71 43.94 42.06
CA LEU A 450 2.76 45.01 42.37
C LEU A 450 1.92 44.69 43.61
N ALA A 451 1.50 43.43 43.77
CA ALA A 451 0.80 42.97 44.98
C ALA A 451 1.68 43.08 46.22
N GLU A 452 2.94 42.64 46.14
CA GLU A 452 3.92 42.78 47.21
C GLU A 452 4.19 44.25 47.57
N HIS A 453 4.32 45.11 46.56
CA HIS A 453 4.47 46.55 46.77
C HIS A 453 3.25 47.16 47.48
N ALA A 454 2.02 46.78 47.08
CA ALA A 454 0.81 47.25 47.73
C ALA A 454 0.72 46.78 49.19
N GLN A 455 1.13 45.53 49.47
CA GLN A 455 1.18 44.98 50.83
C GLN A 455 2.22 45.70 51.69
N LEU A 456 3.42 45.96 51.14
CA LEU A 456 4.46 46.74 51.81
C LEU A 456 4.00 48.16 52.10
N GLN A 457 3.33 48.81 51.15
CA GLN A 457 2.78 50.15 51.33
C GLN A 457 1.69 50.16 52.43
N HIS A 458 0.84 49.14 52.48
CA HIS A 458 -0.16 48.99 53.54
C HIS A 458 0.49 48.82 54.92
N SER A 459 1.46 47.91 55.04
CA SER A 459 2.20 47.69 56.29
C SER A 459 2.97 48.94 56.74
N HIS A 460 3.56 49.69 55.79
CA HIS A 460 4.23 50.95 56.08
C HIS A 460 3.26 52.02 56.59
N ASN A 461 2.07 52.14 55.97
CA ASN A 461 1.04 53.08 56.43
C ASN A 461 0.52 52.71 57.82
N GLU A 462 0.29 51.41 58.08
CA GLU A 462 -0.10 50.92 59.40
C GLU A 462 0.98 51.23 60.46
N ALA A 463 2.26 51.03 60.13
CA ALA A 463 3.36 51.39 61.01
C ALA A 463 3.41 52.91 61.29
N ILE A 464 3.16 53.76 60.29
CA ILE A 464 3.04 55.21 60.47
C ILE A 464 1.87 55.54 61.41
N GLU A 465 0.69 54.96 61.20
CA GLU A 465 -0.49 55.21 62.05
C GLU A 465 -0.22 54.82 63.51
N ILE A 466 0.45 53.69 63.75
CA ILE A 466 0.86 53.24 65.08
C ILE A 466 1.85 54.24 65.69
N LEU A 467 2.90 54.62 64.97
CA LEU A 467 3.89 55.59 65.46
C LEU A 467 3.27 56.98 65.72
N GLU A 468 2.32 57.41 64.90
CA GLU A 468 1.56 58.65 65.12
C GLU A 468 0.65 58.55 66.35
N ALA A 469 0.06 57.38 66.62
CA ALA A 469 -0.72 57.12 67.82
C ALA A 469 0.17 57.12 69.09
N GLU A 470 1.30 56.43 69.05
CA GLU A 470 2.29 56.43 70.14
C GLU A 470 2.83 57.84 70.40
N LYS A 471 3.16 58.60 69.35
CA LYS A 471 3.56 60.01 69.47
C LYS A 471 2.47 60.83 70.16
N ARG A 472 1.20 60.69 69.76
CA ARG A 472 0.07 61.37 70.41
C ARG A 472 -0.04 60.99 71.89
N GLN A 473 0.10 59.72 72.22
CA GLN A 473 0.06 59.23 73.60
C GLN A 473 1.23 59.76 74.44
N LEU A 474 2.44 59.78 73.89
CA LEU A 474 3.62 60.33 74.55
C LEU A 474 3.50 61.84 74.76
N LEU A 475 3.00 62.59 73.77
CA LEU A 475 2.74 64.03 73.92
C LEU A 475 1.71 64.30 75.03
N GLU A 476 0.64 63.50 75.12
CA GLU A 476 -0.34 63.63 76.20
C GLU A 476 0.29 63.28 77.57
N ARG A 477 1.11 62.23 77.64
CA ARG A 477 1.81 61.86 78.86
C ARG A 477 2.83 62.91 79.29
N ILE A 478 3.54 63.54 78.34
CA ILE A 478 4.44 64.67 78.59
C ILE A 478 3.62 65.84 79.12
N LYS A 479 2.49 66.20 78.50
CA LYS A 479 1.62 67.29 78.97
C LYS A 479 1.10 67.06 80.39
N VAL A 480 0.68 65.82 80.70
CA VAL A 480 0.30 65.41 82.06
C VAL A 480 1.49 65.51 83.01
N LEU A 481 2.66 65.01 82.62
CA LEU A 481 3.87 65.11 83.43
C LEU A 481 4.37 66.54 83.59
N GLU A 482 4.24 67.43 82.61
CA GLU A 482 4.59 68.86 82.72
C GLU A 482 3.60 69.57 83.65
N SER A 483 2.31 69.22 83.57
CA SER A 483 1.31 69.73 84.52
C SER A 483 1.52 69.20 85.95
N GLY A 484 2.07 67.99 86.12
CA GLY A 484 2.41 67.40 87.42
C GLY A 484 3.81 67.73 87.94
N ALA A 485 4.79 67.98 87.05
CA ALA A 485 6.17 68.33 87.37
C ALA A 485 6.30 69.79 87.80
N ASN A 486 5.28 70.63 87.52
CA ASN A 486 5.09 71.90 88.22
C ASN A 486 4.83 71.74 89.73
N LEU A 487 4.71 70.52 90.26
CA LEU A 487 4.41 70.26 91.67
C LEU A 487 5.34 69.27 92.40
N CYS A 488 6.37 68.67 91.79
CA CYS A 488 7.26 67.79 92.57
C CYS A 488 8.63 67.53 91.91
N ALA A 489 9.57 68.44 92.07
CA ALA A 489 11.00 68.15 91.93
C ALA A 489 11.56 67.67 93.27
N SER A 490 11.89 66.38 93.41
CA SER A 490 12.89 65.96 94.41
C SER A 490 13.50 64.57 94.16
N SER A 491 14.78 64.59 93.79
CA SER A 491 15.90 63.82 94.36
C SER A 491 15.71 62.32 94.69
N ALA A 492 15.81 61.44 93.69
CA ALA A 492 16.21 60.03 93.89
C ALA A 492 16.69 59.29 92.61
N ALA A 493 17.13 60.00 91.55
CA ALA A 493 17.39 59.39 90.24
C ALA A 493 18.88 59.11 89.91
N GLY A 494 19.83 59.61 90.71
CA GLY A 494 21.26 59.55 90.38
C GLY A 494 21.88 58.15 90.47
N ASP A 495 21.49 57.34 91.45
CA ASP A 495 22.21 56.10 91.78
C ASP A 495 21.78 54.87 90.95
N GLN A 496 20.55 54.88 90.41
CA GLN A 496 20.08 53.85 89.49
C GLN A 496 20.58 54.05 88.05
N LEU A 497 20.95 55.29 87.69
CA LEU A 497 21.45 55.61 86.35
C LEU A 497 22.87 55.08 86.16
N SER A 498 23.76 55.24 87.17
CA SER A 498 25.13 54.74 87.09
C SER A 498 25.21 53.21 86.94
N ARG A 499 24.40 52.45 87.70
CA ARG A 499 24.37 50.97 87.56
C ARG A 499 23.92 50.51 86.17
N ARG A 500 22.91 51.16 85.59
CA ARG A 500 22.43 50.83 84.24
C ARG A 500 23.45 51.19 83.16
N MET A 501 24.25 52.24 83.37
CA MET A 501 25.32 52.61 82.45
C MET A 501 26.47 51.60 82.49
N ASP A 502 26.82 51.08 83.66
CA ASP A 502 27.86 50.04 83.81
C ASP A 502 27.42 48.69 83.22
N GLU A 503 26.17 48.27 83.44
CA GLU A 503 25.60 47.07 82.81
C GLU A 503 25.53 47.19 81.27
N LYS A 504 25.18 48.39 80.77
CA LYS A 504 25.19 48.69 79.34
C LYS A 504 26.61 48.64 78.75
N ALA A 505 27.59 49.22 79.45
CA ALA A 505 28.99 49.16 79.01
C ALA A 505 29.51 47.71 78.97
N GLY A 506 29.09 46.87 79.91
CA GLY A 506 29.37 45.42 79.89
C GLY A 506 28.75 44.72 78.69
N ALA A 507 27.48 44.97 78.40
CA ALA A 507 26.79 44.41 77.24
C ALA A 507 27.40 44.87 75.90
N ASP A 508 27.74 46.16 75.78
CA ASP A 508 28.37 46.72 74.59
C ASP A 508 29.77 46.10 74.35
N SER A 509 30.51 45.83 75.43
CA SER A 509 31.79 45.12 75.34
C SER A 509 31.64 43.66 74.86
N GLN A 510 30.56 42.98 75.28
CA GLN A 510 30.26 41.61 74.87
C GLN A 510 29.79 41.55 73.41
N VAL A 511 28.99 42.53 72.97
CA VAL A 511 28.58 42.69 71.56
C VAL A 511 29.80 42.97 70.69
N ALA A 512 30.73 43.84 71.13
CA ALA A 512 31.97 44.12 70.40
C ALA A 512 32.85 42.85 70.25
N PHE A 513 32.93 42.03 71.29
CA PHE A 513 33.64 40.75 71.25
C PHE A 513 33.01 39.75 70.27
N LEU A 514 31.68 39.62 70.28
CA LEU A 514 30.96 38.74 69.36
C LEU A 514 31.11 39.22 67.90
N ASN A 515 31.03 40.53 67.66
CA ASN A 515 31.25 41.10 66.34
C ASN A 515 32.68 40.83 65.82
N SER A 516 33.69 40.90 66.69
CA SER A 516 35.07 40.49 66.36
C SER A 516 35.14 39.02 65.93
N ILE A 517 34.51 38.10 66.69
CA ILE A 517 34.47 36.67 66.35
C ILE A 517 33.74 36.42 65.02
N ILE A 518 32.63 37.11 64.78
CA ILE A 518 31.84 36.97 63.55
C ILE A 518 32.65 37.43 62.34
N VAL A 519 33.38 38.55 62.44
CA VAL A 519 34.26 39.03 61.37
C VAL A 519 35.39 38.03 61.10
N ASP A 520 36.01 37.47 62.14
CA ASP A 520 37.05 36.44 61.99
C ASP A 520 36.51 35.14 61.37
N LEU A 521 35.28 34.75 61.70
CA LEU A 521 34.59 33.60 61.10
C LEU A 521 34.26 33.83 59.62
N HIS A 522 33.73 35.00 59.26
CA HIS A 522 33.49 35.34 57.86
C HIS A 522 34.78 35.39 57.06
N LYS A 523 35.86 35.93 57.62
CA LYS A 523 37.18 35.93 56.99
C LYS A 523 37.71 34.51 56.77
N LYS A 524 37.60 33.63 57.78
CA LYS A 524 37.98 32.21 57.64
C LYS A 524 37.11 31.47 56.62
N ASN A 525 35.81 31.72 56.57
CA ASN A 525 34.94 31.14 55.57
C ASN A 525 35.30 31.61 54.16
N ALA A 526 35.59 32.89 53.97
CA ALA A 526 36.07 33.41 52.69
C ALA A 526 37.40 32.78 52.27
N GLU A 527 38.36 32.65 53.19
CA GLU A 527 39.65 31.96 52.92
C GLU A 527 39.44 30.48 52.55
N LEU A 528 38.51 29.78 53.21
CA LEU A 528 38.18 28.38 52.90
C LEU A 528 37.48 28.25 51.56
N GLU A 529 36.52 29.13 51.24
CA GLU A 529 35.85 29.18 49.95
C GLU A 529 36.84 29.45 48.81
N GLU A 530 37.80 30.36 49.01
CA GLU A 530 38.85 30.64 48.03
C GLU A 530 39.80 29.44 47.86
N ARG A 531 40.12 28.72 48.94
CA ARG A 531 40.89 27.47 48.85
C ARG A 531 40.15 26.37 48.09
N VAL A 532 38.85 26.22 48.36
CA VAL A 532 37.98 25.28 47.65
C VAL A 532 37.89 25.66 46.17
N ARG A 533 37.67 26.94 45.87
CA ARG A 533 37.64 27.47 44.50
C ARG A 533 38.98 27.23 43.79
N SER A 534 40.10 27.46 44.46
CA SER A 534 41.44 27.22 43.91
C SER A 534 41.71 25.73 43.65
N MET A 535 41.21 24.82 44.52
CA MET A 535 41.28 23.37 44.28
C MET A 535 40.36 22.90 43.15
N LEU A 536 39.18 23.50 42.98
CA LEU A 536 38.28 23.20 41.86
C LEU A 536 38.80 23.75 40.52
N VAL A 537 39.53 24.87 40.52
CA VAL A 537 40.07 25.50 39.30
C VAL A 537 41.47 24.95 38.93
N GLY A 538 42.14 24.25 39.85
CA GLY A 538 43.44 23.63 39.62
C GLY A 538 43.45 22.36 38.75
N SER A 539 42.31 21.90 38.20
CA SER A 539 42.26 20.66 37.40
C SER A 539 41.70 20.79 35.98
N ASP A 540 41.32 21.96 35.47
CA ASP A 540 40.88 22.06 34.07
C ASP A 540 41.21 23.44 33.46
N GLY A 541 42.23 23.46 32.61
CA GLY A 541 42.48 24.56 31.70
C GLY A 541 41.49 24.52 30.54
N ASN A 542 40.49 25.41 30.57
CA ASN A 542 40.17 26.41 29.53
C ASN A 542 38.70 26.86 29.68
N PRO A 543 38.39 28.18 29.60
CA PRO A 543 37.16 28.76 30.10
C PRO A 543 36.11 28.94 29.00
N GLY A 544 34.83 28.85 29.36
CA GLY A 544 33.77 29.24 28.43
C GLY A 544 32.36 28.88 28.88
N ARG A 545 31.69 29.83 29.53
CA ARG A 545 30.22 29.99 29.59
C ARG A 545 29.42 28.78 30.08
N ARG A 546 29.21 28.72 31.40
CA ARG A 546 28.06 27.99 31.98
C ARG A 546 26.81 28.87 31.85
N SER A 547 26.01 28.60 30.83
CA SER A 547 24.59 28.94 30.82
C SER A 547 23.78 27.64 30.97
N ALA A 548 22.55 27.80 31.44
CA ALA A 548 21.72 26.79 32.07
C ALA A 548 21.51 25.49 31.27
N THR A 549 21.31 24.42 32.04
CA THR A 549 21.06 23.02 31.69
C THR A 549 19.94 22.81 30.67
N ALA A 550 20.27 22.17 29.55
CA ALA A 550 19.34 21.39 28.71
C ALA A 550 19.86 19.94 28.62
N PRO A 551 18.98 18.91 28.54
CA PRO A 551 19.40 17.52 28.58
C PRO A 551 20.20 17.17 27.31
N VAL A 552 21.45 16.75 27.50
CA VAL A 552 22.33 16.30 26.41
C VAL A 552 21.71 15.08 25.72
N HIS A 553 21.29 15.24 24.48
CA HIS A 553 20.95 14.13 23.60
C HIS A 553 22.17 13.22 23.45
N ARG A 554 22.12 12.02 24.03
CA ARG A 554 23.15 11.01 23.76
C ARG A 554 22.91 10.44 22.36
N PRO A 555 23.97 10.24 21.54
CA PRO A 555 23.82 9.61 20.25
C PRO A 555 23.25 8.18 20.39
N PRO A 556 22.44 7.69 19.43
CA PRO A 556 21.92 6.33 19.45
C PRO A 556 23.06 5.31 19.56
N ARG A 557 22.91 4.32 20.44
CA ARG A 557 23.90 3.24 20.60
C ARG A 557 23.95 2.38 19.34
N ARG A 558 25.15 2.10 18.84
CA ARG A 558 25.36 1.32 17.61
C ARG A 558 25.01 -0.14 17.89
N TRP A 559 24.17 -0.73 17.07
CA TRP A 559 23.75 -2.13 17.16
C TRP A 559 24.01 -2.82 15.83
N CYS A 560 24.52 -4.05 15.88
CA CYS A 560 24.73 -4.86 14.69
C CYS A 560 23.73 -6.02 14.65
N ASP A 561 22.82 -6.00 13.68
CA ASP A 561 21.80 -7.05 13.51
C ASP A 561 22.41 -8.40 13.08
N ASN A 562 23.60 -8.38 12.47
CA ASN A 562 24.23 -9.60 11.97
C ASN A 562 24.83 -10.47 13.09
N CYS A 563 25.32 -9.87 14.18
CA CYS A 563 25.97 -10.59 15.29
C CYS A 563 25.47 -10.20 16.70
N LEU A 564 24.48 -9.32 16.80
CA LEU A 564 23.70 -9.00 18.01
C LEU A 564 24.55 -8.49 19.19
N VAL A 565 25.61 -7.72 18.90
CA VAL A 565 26.44 -7.04 19.89
C VAL A 565 26.27 -5.52 19.78
N PHE A 566 26.19 -4.88 20.95
CA PHE A 566 26.13 -3.43 21.07
C PHE A 566 27.53 -2.80 21.00
N ASP A 567 27.58 -1.58 20.48
CA ASP A 567 28.68 -0.59 20.52
C ASP A 567 30.03 -1.02 19.93
N SER A 568 30.11 -2.18 19.28
CA SER A 568 31.36 -2.68 18.68
C SER A 568 31.50 -2.26 17.21
N HIS A 569 30.46 -2.43 16.41
CA HIS A 569 30.40 -2.03 15.00
C HIS A 569 28.94 -1.85 14.57
N GLU A 570 28.71 -1.11 13.49
CA GLU A 570 27.39 -1.04 12.83
C GLU A 570 27.21 -2.24 11.89
N THR A 571 25.95 -2.58 11.59
CA THR A 571 25.58 -3.74 10.76
C THR A 571 26.37 -3.85 9.45
N GLU A 572 26.75 -2.72 8.85
CA GLU A 572 27.49 -2.62 7.58
C GLU A 572 28.97 -3.03 7.67
N ASN A 573 29.57 -2.93 8.86
CA ASN A 573 30.98 -3.25 9.11
C ASN A 573 31.15 -4.56 9.87
N CYS A 574 30.14 -5.44 9.83
CA CYS A 574 30.21 -6.71 10.53
C CYS A 574 31.19 -7.67 9.83
N PRO A 575 32.28 -8.12 10.49
CA PRO A 575 33.25 -9.04 9.90
C PRO A 575 32.61 -10.39 9.51
N VAL A 576 31.49 -10.77 10.14
CA VAL A 576 30.71 -11.97 9.79
C VAL A 576 29.90 -11.79 8.50
N GLY A 577 29.61 -10.56 8.09
CA GLY A 577 28.89 -10.25 6.86
C GLY A 577 29.75 -10.40 5.59
N GLN A 578 31.07 -10.19 5.71
CA GLN A 578 31.98 -10.17 4.57
C GLN A 578 32.27 -11.56 3.97
N GLU A 579 32.11 -12.64 4.75
CA GLU A 579 32.38 -14.01 4.28
C GLU A 579 31.18 -14.68 3.58
N THR A 580 30.02 -14.02 3.49
CA THR A 580 28.79 -14.63 2.92
C THR A 580 28.58 -14.39 1.42
N ILE A 581 29.52 -13.72 0.74
CA ILE A 581 29.47 -13.56 -0.72
C ILE A 581 30.59 -14.42 -1.34
N THR A 582 30.31 -15.70 -1.52
CA THR A 582 31.02 -16.51 -2.52
C THR A 582 30.07 -16.85 -3.66
N SER A 583 30.64 -16.88 -4.87
CA SER A 583 29.97 -17.12 -6.13
C SER A 583 29.35 -18.52 -6.15
N ASN A 584 28.05 -18.60 -5.90
CA ASN A 584 27.05 -19.52 -6.47
C ASN A 584 25.84 -19.52 -5.51
N GLY A 585 24.76 -18.86 -5.94
CA GLY A 585 23.62 -18.47 -5.12
C GLY A 585 22.79 -19.61 -4.52
N PHE A 586 23.26 -20.21 -3.43
CA PHE A 586 22.44 -21.03 -2.53
C PHE A 586 22.60 -20.58 -1.08
N LYS A 587 21.52 -20.06 -0.48
CA LYS A 587 21.43 -19.73 0.95
C LYS A 587 21.29 -21.02 1.77
N GLN A 588 22.31 -21.38 2.56
CA GLN A 588 22.15 -22.38 3.61
C GLN A 588 21.67 -21.75 4.93
N PRO A 589 20.80 -22.42 5.72
CA PRO A 589 20.31 -21.89 6.98
C PRO A 589 21.37 -22.02 8.08
N LYS A 590 21.54 -20.95 8.85
CA LYS A 590 22.55 -20.77 9.91
C LYS A 590 22.51 -21.89 10.94
N ARG A 591 23.62 -22.62 11.12
CA ARG A 591 23.87 -23.41 12.34
C ARG A 591 24.14 -22.45 13.50
N ARG A 592 23.31 -22.52 14.55
CA ARG A 592 23.48 -21.75 15.79
C ARG A 592 24.75 -22.22 16.50
N ILE A 593 25.72 -21.33 16.67
CA ILE A 593 26.87 -21.55 17.56
C ILE A 593 26.42 -21.25 18.99
N SER A 594 26.63 -22.27 19.83
CA SER A 594 26.36 -22.35 21.26
C SER A 594 26.84 -21.13 22.04
N ARG A 595 25.90 -20.36 22.60
CA ARG A 595 26.10 -19.61 23.84
C ARG A 595 25.46 -20.43 24.95
N GLN A 596 26.26 -20.77 25.97
CA GLN A 596 25.85 -21.50 27.17
C GLN A 596 24.51 -20.97 27.70
N LYS A 597 23.47 -21.77 27.48
CA LYS A 597 22.15 -21.55 28.05
C LYS A 597 22.23 -22.05 29.48
N ARG A 598 22.22 -21.15 30.47
CA ARG A 598 21.69 -21.53 31.79
C ARG A 598 20.23 -21.90 31.53
N GLU A 599 19.91 -23.15 31.78
CA GLU A 599 18.55 -23.68 31.66
C GLU A 599 17.63 -22.86 32.58
N PRO A 600 16.50 -22.32 32.09
CA PRO A 600 15.53 -21.70 32.98
C PRO A 600 14.89 -22.83 33.78
N SER A 601 15.17 -22.88 35.08
CA SER A 601 14.42 -23.75 36.00
C SER A 601 12.94 -23.42 35.87
N GLU A 602 12.13 -24.43 35.60
CA GLU A 602 10.67 -24.32 35.53
C GLU A 602 10.17 -23.78 36.88
N ARG A 603 9.58 -22.59 36.83
CA ARG A 603 9.20 -21.81 38.01
C ARG A 603 8.02 -22.51 38.68
N LEU A 604 8.26 -23.20 39.80
CA LEU A 604 7.22 -23.98 40.49
C LEU A 604 6.17 -23.02 41.08
N TYR A 605 4.92 -23.12 40.65
CA TYR A 605 3.79 -22.37 41.22
C TYR A 605 2.91 -23.32 42.01
N CYS A 606 2.44 -22.88 43.18
CA CYS A 606 1.45 -23.60 43.97
C CYS A 606 0.10 -22.89 43.87
N ASP A 607 -0.89 -23.55 43.27
CA ASP A 607 -2.23 -23.00 43.11
C ASP A 607 -3.02 -22.94 44.44
N VAL A 608 -2.57 -23.64 45.49
CA VAL A 608 -3.27 -23.70 46.80
C VAL A 608 -2.89 -22.54 47.72
N CYS A 609 -1.67 -22.01 47.64
CA CYS A 609 -1.22 -20.89 48.47
C CYS A 609 -0.65 -19.72 47.67
N GLU A 610 -0.71 -19.77 46.34
CA GLU A 610 -0.30 -18.71 45.40
C GLU A 610 1.17 -18.24 45.54
N VAL A 611 2.07 -19.11 46.02
CA VAL A 611 3.51 -18.77 46.17
C VAL A 611 4.35 -19.44 45.09
N PHE A 612 5.25 -18.67 44.48
CA PHE A 612 6.24 -19.15 43.52
C PHE A 612 7.51 -19.72 44.20
N ASP A 613 8.12 -20.71 43.57
CA ASP A 613 9.48 -21.24 43.80
C ASP A 613 9.75 -21.96 45.12
N LYS A 614 8.71 -22.34 45.89
CA LYS A 614 8.87 -23.04 47.19
C LYS A 614 8.41 -24.50 47.21
N HIS A 615 7.26 -24.80 46.60
CA HIS A 615 6.71 -26.17 46.47
C HIS A 615 5.74 -26.21 45.29
N SER A 616 5.49 -27.40 44.73
CA SER A 616 4.41 -27.62 43.76
C SER A 616 3.07 -27.77 44.47
N THR A 617 1.97 -27.55 43.73
CA THR A 617 0.60 -27.70 44.22
C THR A 617 0.34 -29.03 44.95
N GLU A 618 0.99 -30.12 44.53
CA GLU A 618 0.86 -31.47 45.13
C GLU A 618 1.47 -31.60 46.54
N ASN A 619 2.42 -30.74 46.90
CA ASN A 619 3.15 -30.80 48.18
C ASN A 619 2.73 -29.67 49.15
N CYS A 620 1.59 -29.03 48.91
CA CYS A 620 1.08 -27.96 49.75
C CYS A 620 0.43 -28.52 51.03
N THR A 621 0.96 -28.15 52.20
CA THR A 621 0.38 -28.52 53.50
C THR A 621 -0.71 -27.56 53.99
N ASN A 622 -1.11 -26.58 53.16
CA ASN A 622 -2.12 -25.59 53.52
C ASN A 622 -3.50 -26.09 53.10
N THR A 623 -4.29 -26.56 54.07
CA THR A 623 -5.66 -27.06 53.86
C THR A 623 -6.70 -26.05 54.34
N GLU A 624 -6.64 -24.81 53.84
CA GLU A 624 -7.72 -23.83 54.01
C GLU A 624 -8.16 -23.34 52.63
N THR A 625 -9.06 -24.09 52.01
CA THR A 625 -9.87 -23.64 50.86
C THR A 625 -10.92 -22.65 51.38
N TYR A 626 -10.86 -21.40 50.93
CA TYR A 626 -11.96 -20.42 51.02
C TYR A 626 -12.81 -20.44 49.76
#